data_AF-A0A9Q0Y0Q5-F1
#
_entry.id   AF-A0A9Q0Y0Q5-F1
#
_cell.length_a   1.000
_cell.length_b   1.000
_cell.length_c   1.000
_cell.angle_alpha   90.00
_cell.angle_beta   90.00
_cell.angle_gamma   90.00
#
_symmetry.space_group_name_H-M   'P 1'
#
loop_
_entity.id
_entity.type
_entity.pdbx_description
1 polymer ?
#
loop_
_entity_poly.entity_id
_entity_poly.type
_entity_poly.pdbx_seq_one_letter_code
_entity_poly.pdbx_strand_id
1 'polypeptide(L)'
;MVAEKSQKDPKEYLPFLNKLKKMESNYQRYSIDKYLKRYPKALQHLSKCGPEHFSEFLNLVVDQKLYKEALKLYLPDTQEHKTVSYAYGEYLVQKHLPEQAGLVFFRCGAFEKALGAFLISGNWQQALCTAAELCYPEEKLAGRFAEKRKYTDAAILLEQYAKDYEEAILLLLEGNTWDEALRLIYKYNRRDILETNFKPSLLEVQKNQLVFLGTQKAALSRHRQRLSVVRELKQQAQHDLLDLEAPNCPESDLFSDASSMVTATDMSSKYTHSNSRISARSSKNRRKAERKKHSLKEGSPLEDVALLEVLGEIIRSIDSMKGEVHSLLKHLVLVGYDGQAQELQDTFEESLGLTEQSLLEIWSPDLQQIPANPILGPNSTANSISAAYNQQKSMALGVQDPELFMPPKLNKSMQWKLNILQ
;
A
#
# COMPACT_ATOMS: atom_id res chain seq x y z
N MET A 1 52.77 -8.49 -24.54
CA MET A 1 53.00 -9.70 -23.73
C MET A 1 51.73 -10.55 -23.49
N VAL A 2 50.69 -10.05 -22.81
CA VAL A 2 49.47 -10.87 -22.55
C VAL A 2 48.56 -10.98 -23.78
N ALA A 3 48.29 -9.88 -24.48
CA ALA A 3 47.45 -9.87 -25.69
C ALA A 3 48.09 -10.65 -26.86
N GLU A 4 49.42 -10.57 -27.00
CA GLU A 4 50.20 -11.32 -28.01
C GLU A 4 50.17 -12.84 -27.79
N LYS A 5 49.91 -13.28 -26.55
CA LYS A 5 49.76 -14.70 -26.18
C LYS A 5 48.29 -15.15 -26.12
N SER A 6 47.36 -14.27 -26.51
CA SER A 6 45.93 -14.57 -26.58
C SER A 6 45.52 -14.79 -28.05
N GLN A 7 44.53 -15.64 -28.31
CA GLN A 7 43.98 -15.88 -29.66
C GLN A 7 43.11 -14.70 -30.20
N LYS A 8 43.33 -13.47 -29.70
CA LYS A 8 42.58 -12.28 -30.12
C LYS A 8 43.26 -11.63 -31.32
N ASP A 9 42.46 -11.12 -32.26
CA ASP A 9 42.98 -10.47 -33.47
C ASP A 9 43.78 -9.19 -33.11
N PRO A 10 45.07 -9.09 -33.50
CA PRO A 10 45.88 -7.88 -33.36
C PRO A 10 45.23 -6.63 -33.94
N LYS A 11 44.42 -6.75 -35.00
CA LYS A 11 43.73 -5.61 -35.60
C LYS A 11 42.64 -5.03 -34.70
N GLU A 12 42.10 -5.82 -33.77
CA GLU A 12 41.08 -5.35 -32.82
C GLU A 12 41.69 -4.68 -31.60
N TYR A 13 42.76 -5.24 -31.02
CA TYR A 13 43.32 -4.72 -29.76
C TYR A 13 44.40 -3.64 -29.95
N LEU A 14 45.19 -3.66 -31.05
CA LEU A 14 46.26 -2.67 -31.27
C LEU A 14 45.73 -1.23 -31.41
N PRO A 15 44.63 -0.95 -32.14
CA PRO A 15 44.07 0.40 -32.20
C PRO A 15 43.63 0.91 -30.83
N PHE A 16 43.02 0.05 -30.02
CA PHE A 16 42.60 0.37 -28.66
C PHE A 16 43.79 0.74 -27.76
N LEU A 17 44.86 -0.07 -27.77
CA LEU A 17 46.08 0.21 -27.00
C LEU A 17 46.80 1.48 -27.46
N ASN A 18 46.85 1.72 -28.77
CA ASN A 18 47.46 2.94 -29.32
C ASN A 18 46.67 4.19 -28.96
N LYS A 19 45.34 4.10 -28.87
CA LYS A 19 44.49 5.19 -28.38
C LYS A 19 44.76 5.48 -26.91
N LEU A 20 44.85 4.45 -26.07
CA LEU A 20 45.15 4.60 -24.63
C LEU A 20 46.51 5.25 -24.38
N LYS A 21 47.55 4.88 -25.15
CA LYS A 21 48.91 5.45 -24.99
C LYS A 21 48.99 6.97 -25.21
N LYS A 22 48.04 7.55 -25.95
CA LYS A 22 47.99 8.99 -26.27
C LYS A 22 47.27 9.83 -25.21
N MET A 23 46.61 9.19 -24.24
CA MET A 23 45.83 9.87 -23.21
C MET A 23 46.71 10.28 -22.02
N GLU A 24 46.30 11.31 -21.28
CA GLU A 24 46.86 11.66 -19.96
C GLU A 24 46.67 10.48 -18.98
N SER A 25 47.54 10.38 -17.96
CA SER A 25 47.63 9.20 -17.10
C SER A 25 46.33 8.84 -16.37
N ASN A 26 45.63 9.82 -15.79
CA ASN A 26 44.37 9.58 -15.09
C ASN A 26 43.25 9.26 -16.08
N TYR A 27 43.16 9.99 -17.19
CA TYR A 27 42.15 9.75 -18.22
C TYR A 27 42.33 8.38 -18.91
N GLN A 28 43.57 7.94 -19.09
CA GLN A 28 43.92 6.60 -19.56
C GLN A 28 43.38 5.52 -18.61
N ARG A 29 43.64 5.66 -17.30
CA ARG A 29 43.17 4.70 -16.29
C ARG A 29 41.64 4.67 -16.20
N TYR A 30 41.00 5.83 -16.25
CA TYR A 30 39.55 5.96 -16.38
C TYR A 30 39.02 5.18 -17.59
N SER A 31 39.60 5.39 -18.77
CA SER A 31 39.16 4.73 -20.01
C SER A 31 39.29 3.21 -19.93
N ILE A 32 40.35 2.71 -19.29
CA ILE A 32 40.56 1.27 -19.06
C ILE A 32 39.50 0.73 -18.08
N ASP A 33 39.33 1.36 -16.91
CA ASP A 33 38.38 0.87 -15.91
C ASP A 33 36.92 0.97 -16.37
N LYS A 34 36.58 1.99 -17.17
CA LYS A 34 35.27 2.10 -17.83
C LYS A 34 35.06 0.95 -18.81
N TYR A 35 36.04 0.63 -19.65
CA TYR A 35 35.97 -0.50 -20.59
C TYR A 35 35.80 -1.85 -19.84
N LEU A 36 36.45 -2.00 -18.70
CA LEU A 36 36.33 -3.17 -17.83
C LEU A 36 35.09 -3.16 -16.93
N LYS A 37 34.20 -2.17 -17.05
CA LYS A 37 32.98 -1.98 -16.23
C LYS A 37 33.27 -1.86 -14.73
N ARG A 38 34.47 -1.41 -14.36
CA ARG A 38 34.88 -1.13 -12.97
C ARG A 38 34.56 0.33 -12.62
N TYR A 39 33.29 0.68 -12.72
CA TYR A 39 32.83 2.07 -12.67
C TYR A 39 33.24 2.84 -11.40
N PRO A 40 33.22 2.26 -10.17
CA PRO A 40 33.68 2.96 -8.97
C PRO A 40 35.16 3.41 -9.06
N LYS A 41 36.03 2.58 -9.65
CA LYS A 41 37.45 2.91 -9.85
C LYS A 41 37.63 3.91 -11.00
N ALA A 42 36.88 3.72 -12.08
CA ALA A 42 36.87 4.65 -13.20
C ALA A 42 36.52 6.08 -12.73
N LEU A 43 35.55 6.19 -11.82
CA LEU A 43 35.11 7.44 -11.22
C LEU A 43 36.22 8.15 -10.40
N GLN A 44 37.00 7.39 -9.62
CA GLN A 44 38.15 7.92 -8.86
C GLN A 44 39.27 8.48 -9.74
N HIS A 45 39.47 7.89 -10.92
CA HIS A 45 40.44 8.39 -11.89
C HIS A 45 39.92 9.64 -12.58
N LEU A 46 38.64 9.64 -12.97
CA LEU A 46 38.02 10.75 -13.66
C LEU A 46 37.94 12.02 -12.79
N SER A 47 37.73 11.88 -11.47
CA SER A 47 37.74 13.04 -10.55
C SER A 47 39.08 13.77 -10.46
N LYS A 48 40.16 13.16 -10.95
CA LYS A 48 41.52 13.74 -10.96
C LYS A 48 41.91 14.34 -12.31
N CYS A 49 41.04 14.25 -13.32
CA CYS A 49 41.35 14.68 -14.69
C CYS A 49 41.13 16.18 -14.93
N GLY A 50 40.71 16.95 -13.92
CA GLY A 50 40.44 18.39 -14.05
C GLY A 50 38.95 18.73 -14.26
N PRO A 51 38.57 20.01 -14.10
CA PRO A 51 37.18 20.47 -14.15
C PRO A 51 36.52 20.31 -15.53
N GLU A 52 37.30 20.32 -16.62
CA GLU A 52 36.81 20.13 -18.00
C GLU A 52 36.13 18.77 -18.21
N HIS A 53 36.51 17.76 -17.41
CA HIS A 53 35.94 16.42 -17.44
C HIS A 53 34.77 16.23 -16.46
N PHE A 54 34.35 17.26 -15.73
CA PHE A 54 33.31 17.15 -14.72
C PHE A 54 31.93 16.78 -15.30
N SER A 55 31.61 17.26 -16.50
CA SER A 55 30.37 16.89 -17.19
C SER A 55 30.32 15.39 -17.50
N GLU A 56 31.44 14.82 -17.96
CA GLU A 56 31.59 13.39 -18.21
C GLU A 56 31.54 12.60 -16.90
N PHE A 57 32.14 13.13 -15.84
CA PHE A 57 32.06 12.56 -14.49
C PHE A 57 30.60 12.47 -14.03
N LEU A 58 29.84 13.56 -14.12
CA LEU A 58 28.45 13.60 -13.67
C LEU A 58 27.57 12.61 -14.46
N ASN A 59 27.75 12.52 -15.78
CA ASN A 59 27.04 11.55 -16.61
C ASN A 59 27.30 10.12 -16.16
N LEU A 60 28.57 9.77 -15.88
CA LEU A 60 28.92 8.44 -15.40
C LEU A 60 28.26 8.13 -14.04
N VAL A 61 28.20 9.11 -13.14
CA VAL A 61 27.52 8.98 -11.84
C VAL A 61 26.04 8.68 -12.02
N VAL A 62 25.36 9.42 -12.90
CA VAL A 62 23.93 9.26 -13.15
C VAL A 62 23.63 7.91 -13.80
N ASP A 63 24.37 7.56 -14.86
CA ASP A 63 24.18 6.32 -15.62
C ASP A 63 24.39 5.08 -14.75
N GLN A 64 25.43 5.10 -13.91
CA GLN A 64 25.82 3.96 -13.07
C GLN A 64 25.28 4.06 -11.63
N LYS A 65 24.53 5.12 -11.30
CA LYS A 65 23.91 5.37 -9.99
C LYS A 65 24.93 5.42 -8.82
N LEU A 66 26.12 5.97 -9.06
CA LEU A 66 27.26 5.97 -8.12
C LEU A 66 27.33 7.21 -7.22
N TYR A 67 26.20 7.79 -6.86
CA TYR A 67 26.13 9.07 -6.16
C TYR A 67 26.89 9.09 -4.82
N LYS A 68 26.71 8.05 -3.98
CA LYS A 68 27.36 7.98 -2.66
C LYS A 68 28.89 7.89 -2.75
N GLU A 69 29.39 7.27 -3.82
CA GLU A 69 30.84 7.16 -4.07
C GLU A 69 31.38 8.47 -4.61
N ALA A 70 30.65 9.10 -5.55
CA ALA A 70 30.97 10.40 -6.11
C ALA A 70 31.09 11.50 -5.05
N LEU A 71 30.17 11.54 -4.09
CA LEU A 71 30.18 12.53 -3.00
C LEU A 71 31.38 12.41 -2.06
N LYS A 72 32.06 11.25 -2.02
CA LYS A 72 33.30 11.07 -1.23
C LYS A 72 34.53 11.64 -1.94
N LEU A 73 34.45 11.93 -3.24
CA LEU A 73 35.59 12.35 -4.07
C LEU A 73 35.79 13.86 -4.07
N TYR A 74 34.74 14.63 -3.78
CA TYR A 74 34.80 16.09 -3.67
C TYR A 74 34.62 16.50 -2.22
N LEU A 75 35.26 17.60 -1.83
CA LEU A 75 35.08 18.17 -0.51
C LEU A 75 33.64 18.70 -0.35
N PRO A 76 33.09 18.68 0.87
CA PRO A 76 31.87 19.41 1.17
C PRO A 76 32.01 20.88 0.73
N ASP A 77 30.92 21.48 0.25
CA ASP A 77 30.78 22.88 -0.18
C ASP A 77 31.37 23.29 -1.54
N THR A 78 32.11 22.41 -2.23
CA THR A 78 32.50 22.70 -3.62
C THR A 78 31.30 22.67 -4.56
N GLN A 79 31.40 23.38 -5.69
CA GLN A 79 30.32 23.39 -6.70
C GLN A 79 30.06 22.00 -7.25
N GLU A 80 31.11 21.21 -7.46
CA GLU A 80 31.04 19.82 -7.91
C GLU A 80 30.25 18.96 -6.93
N HIS A 81 30.55 19.07 -5.63
CA HIS A 81 29.82 18.34 -4.60
C HIS A 81 28.34 18.74 -4.57
N LYS A 82 28.03 20.03 -4.72
CA LYS A 82 26.64 20.52 -4.79
C LYS A 82 25.91 19.99 -6.03
N THR A 83 26.53 19.99 -7.21
CA THR A 83 25.94 19.46 -8.44
C THR A 83 25.68 17.96 -8.35
N VAL A 84 26.62 17.18 -7.81
CA VAL A 84 26.43 15.74 -7.58
C VAL A 84 25.32 15.50 -6.55
N SER A 85 25.27 16.30 -5.48
CA SER A 85 24.22 16.22 -4.46
C SER A 85 22.85 16.51 -5.06
N TYR A 86 22.73 17.53 -5.90
CA TYR A 86 21.50 17.85 -6.60
C TYR A 86 21.02 16.69 -7.50
N ALA A 87 21.91 16.12 -8.30
CA ALA A 87 21.58 14.95 -9.13
C ALA A 87 21.19 13.74 -8.28
N TYR A 88 21.80 13.57 -7.10
CA TYR A 88 21.42 12.53 -6.16
C TYR A 88 20.01 12.75 -5.58
N GLY A 89 19.65 13.99 -5.26
CA GLY A 89 18.30 14.36 -4.84
C GLY A 89 17.25 13.98 -5.89
N GLU A 90 17.49 14.32 -7.16
CA GLU A 90 16.59 13.95 -8.28
C GLU A 90 16.40 12.43 -8.38
N TYR A 91 17.48 11.68 -8.25
CA TYR A 91 17.43 10.22 -8.23
C TYR A 91 16.64 9.65 -7.05
N LEU A 92 16.74 10.27 -5.87
CA LEU A 92 15.96 9.86 -4.69
C LEU A 92 14.46 10.14 -4.86
N VAL A 93 14.09 11.25 -5.50
CA VAL A 93 12.69 11.52 -5.88
C VAL A 93 12.16 10.44 -6.82
N GLN A 94 12.93 10.07 -7.86
CA GLN A 94 12.56 8.99 -8.78
C GLN A 94 12.41 7.63 -8.07
N LYS A 95 13.12 7.43 -6.96
CA LYS A 95 13.01 6.23 -6.11
C LYS A 95 11.86 6.27 -5.11
N HIS A 96 11.01 7.29 -5.14
CA HIS A 96 9.95 7.50 -4.16
C HIS A 96 10.48 7.62 -2.72
N LEU A 97 11.66 8.24 -2.55
CA LEU A 97 12.26 8.56 -1.25
C LEU A 97 12.33 10.10 -1.06
N PRO A 98 11.17 10.79 -0.97
CA PRO A 98 11.11 12.25 -0.97
C PRO A 98 11.75 12.88 0.27
N GLU A 99 11.67 12.24 1.43
CA GLU A 99 12.29 12.76 2.66
C GLU A 99 13.81 12.82 2.53
N GLN A 100 14.44 11.73 2.06
CA GLN A 100 15.88 11.70 1.83
C GLN A 100 16.30 12.68 0.73
N ALA A 101 15.48 12.82 -0.32
CA ALA A 101 15.73 13.81 -1.37
C ALA A 101 15.73 15.23 -0.79
N GLY A 102 14.75 15.56 0.07
CA GLY A 102 14.66 16.85 0.74
C GLY A 102 15.91 17.18 1.56
N LEU A 103 16.42 16.22 2.34
CA LEU A 103 17.65 16.39 3.12
C LEU A 103 18.87 16.70 2.23
N VAL A 104 19.00 15.99 1.11
CA VAL A 104 20.11 16.19 0.18
C VAL A 104 20.01 17.54 -0.53
N PHE A 105 18.80 17.93 -0.98
CA PHE A 105 18.57 19.23 -1.61
C PHE A 105 18.81 20.38 -0.66
N PHE A 106 18.36 20.27 0.60
CA PHE A 106 18.57 21.29 1.61
C PHE A 106 20.06 21.50 1.85
N ARG A 107 20.81 20.41 2.06
CA ARG A 107 22.25 20.47 2.32
C ARG A 107 23.05 21.07 1.16
N CYS A 108 22.61 20.90 -0.10
CA CYS A 108 23.29 21.52 -1.24
C CYS A 108 22.81 22.94 -1.57
N GLY A 109 21.89 23.52 -0.78
CA GLY A 109 21.34 24.86 -0.97
C GLY A 109 20.25 24.95 -2.05
N ALA A 110 19.74 23.82 -2.53
CA ALA A 110 18.63 23.76 -3.48
C ALA A 110 17.28 23.83 -2.75
N PHE A 111 17.04 24.94 -2.03
CA PHE A 111 15.93 25.07 -1.08
C PHE A 111 14.55 24.92 -1.74
N GLU A 112 14.34 25.42 -2.95
CA GLU A 112 13.05 25.25 -3.65
C GLU A 112 12.69 23.78 -3.88
N LYS A 113 13.68 22.97 -4.29
CA LYS A 113 13.50 21.53 -4.48
C LYS A 113 13.36 20.80 -3.15
N ALA A 114 14.12 21.22 -2.13
CA ALA A 114 14.00 20.68 -0.79
C ALA A 114 12.59 20.90 -0.23
N LEU A 115 12.03 22.10 -0.40
CA LEU A 115 10.67 22.43 0.04
C LEU A 115 9.64 21.53 -0.63
N GLY A 116 9.73 21.38 -1.96
CA GLY A 116 8.86 20.46 -2.71
C GLY A 116 8.96 19.02 -2.20
N ALA A 117 10.17 18.53 -1.95
CA ALA A 117 10.40 17.18 -1.45
C ALA A 117 9.87 16.98 -0.01
N PHE A 118 10.10 17.95 0.90
CA PHE A 118 9.58 17.90 2.26
C PHE A 118 8.05 17.97 2.30
N LEU A 119 7.44 18.83 1.47
CA LEU A 119 6.00 18.86 1.29
C LEU A 119 5.48 17.49 0.82
N ILE A 120 6.11 16.86 -0.17
CA ILE A 120 5.73 15.52 -0.64
C ILE A 120 5.81 14.49 0.49
N SER A 121 6.90 14.48 1.26
CA SER A 121 7.09 13.58 2.41
C SER A 121 6.15 13.88 3.59
N GLY A 122 5.57 15.07 3.65
CA GLY A 122 4.75 15.53 4.77
C GLY A 122 5.56 15.92 6.01
N ASN A 123 6.86 16.18 5.88
CA ASN A 123 7.71 16.62 6.99
C ASN A 123 7.63 18.15 7.14
N TRP A 124 6.64 18.63 7.88
CA TRP A 124 6.31 20.06 7.96
C TRP A 124 7.37 20.90 8.66
N GLN A 125 8.05 20.34 9.66
CA GLN A 125 9.12 21.03 10.37
C GLN A 125 10.29 21.36 9.44
N GLN A 126 10.71 20.39 8.62
CA GLN A 126 11.77 20.62 7.63
C GLN A 126 11.29 21.52 6.49
N ALA A 127 10.02 21.42 6.09
CA ALA A 127 9.43 22.34 5.13
C ALA A 127 9.45 23.80 5.64
N LEU A 128 9.17 24.03 6.93
CA LEU A 128 9.28 25.35 7.57
C LEU A 128 10.72 25.87 7.59
N CYS A 129 11.68 25.06 8.04
CA CYS A 129 13.09 25.46 8.01
C CYS A 129 13.51 25.88 6.60
N THR A 130 13.05 25.14 5.58
CA THR A 130 13.33 25.45 4.18
C THR A 130 12.59 26.69 3.68
N ALA A 131 11.34 26.89 4.12
CA ALA A 131 10.55 28.07 3.81
C ALA A 131 11.18 29.35 4.39
N ALA A 132 11.75 29.26 5.59
CA ALA A 132 12.47 30.37 6.23
C ALA A 132 13.72 30.78 5.41
N GLU A 133 14.51 29.81 4.93
CA GLU A 133 15.64 30.08 4.02
C GLU A 133 15.19 30.76 2.71
N LEU A 134 13.97 30.49 2.24
CA LEU A 134 13.38 31.08 1.04
C LEU A 134 12.62 32.39 1.28
N CYS A 135 12.48 32.85 2.54
CA CYS A 135 11.60 33.96 2.91
C CYS A 135 10.15 33.77 2.39
N TYR A 136 9.66 32.52 2.43
CA TYR A 136 8.36 32.14 1.88
C TYR A 136 7.21 32.54 2.82
N PRO A 137 6.05 32.99 2.31
CA PRO A 137 4.90 33.32 3.15
C PRO A 137 4.30 32.05 3.79
N GLU A 138 4.14 32.10 5.12
CA GLU A 138 3.77 30.96 5.97
C GLU A 138 2.33 30.48 5.73
N GLU A 139 1.39 31.38 5.39
CA GLU A 139 -0.01 31.07 5.04
C GLU A 139 -0.11 30.09 3.86
N LYS A 140 0.71 30.28 2.83
CA LYS A 140 0.74 29.40 1.64
C LYS A 140 1.26 28.01 1.98
N LEU A 141 2.07 27.88 3.04
CA LEU A 141 2.56 26.60 3.51
C LEU A 141 1.46 25.83 4.25
N ALA A 142 0.70 26.52 5.11
CA ALA A 142 -0.42 25.93 5.84
C ALA A 142 -1.48 25.30 4.91
N GLY A 143 -1.89 26.02 3.84
CA GLY A 143 -2.85 25.48 2.86
C GLY A 143 -2.39 24.17 2.21
N ARG A 144 -1.09 24.03 1.91
CA ARG A 144 -0.52 22.79 1.33
C ARG A 144 -0.52 21.61 2.30
N PHE A 145 -0.49 21.85 3.60
CA PHE A 145 -0.61 20.79 4.61
C PHE A 145 -2.07 20.41 4.87
N ALA A 146 -3.00 21.38 4.78
CA ALA A 146 -4.44 21.13 4.84
C ALA A 146 -4.88 20.16 3.73
N GLU A 147 -4.41 20.37 2.49
CA GLU A 147 -4.67 19.47 1.35
C GLU A 147 -4.25 18.01 1.60
N LYS A 148 -3.30 17.78 2.51
CA LYS A 148 -2.80 16.44 2.87
C LYS A 148 -3.49 15.82 4.07
N ARG A 149 -4.59 16.41 4.56
CA ARG A 149 -5.34 15.97 5.75
C ARG A 149 -4.49 15.90 7.02
N LYS A 150 -3.39 16.66 7.08
CA LYS A 150 -2.58 16.81 8.29
C LYS A 150 -3.08 17.99 9.09
N TYR A 151 -4.31 17.86 9.61
CA TYR A 151 -5.04 18.98 10.21
C TYR A 151 -4.32 19.57 11.43
N THR A 152 -3.78 18.73 12.32
CA THR A 152 -3.01 19.19 13.49
C THR A 152 -1.77 19.99 13.10
N ASP A 153 -1.02 19.52 12.10
CA ASP A 153 0.21 20.16 11.65
C ASP A 153 -0.10 21.50 10.99
N ALA A 154 -1.13 21.55 10.13
CA ALA A 154 -1.57 22.78 9.46
C ALA A 154 -2.12 23.81 10.47
N ALA A 155 -2.84 23.37 11.50
CA ALA A 155 -3.33 24.25 12.55
C ALA A 155 -2.19 24.86 13.38
N ILE A 156 -1.13 24.09 13.68
CA ILE A 156 0.08 24.62 14.34
C ILE A 156 0.73 25.71 13.47
N LEU A 157 0.79 25.50 12.16
CA LEU A 157 1.32 26.51 11.23
C LEU A 157 0.49 27.80 11.25
N LEU A 158 -0.83 27.69 11.16
CA LEU A 158 -1.72 28.85 11.19
C LEU A 158 -1.64 29.57 12.55
N GLU A 159 -1.66 28.83 13.65
CA GLU A 159 -1.63 29.40 15.00
C GLU A 159 -0.29 30.09 15.31
N GLN A 160 0.84 29.40 15.09
CA GLN A 160 2.14 29.87 15.59
C GLN A 160 2.84 30.84 14.63
N TYR A 161 2.65 30.64 13.33
CA TYR A 161 3.40 31.35 12.30
C TYR A 161 2.52 32.43 11.65
N ALA A 162 1.38 32.05 11.07
CA ALA A 162 0.46 33.01 10.44
C ALA A 162 -0.33 33.88 11.46
N LYS A 163 -0.39 33.46 12.73
CA LYS A 163 -1.20 34.08 13.79
C LYS A 163 -2.70 34.15 13.47
N ASP A 164 -3.15 33.30 12.55
CA ASP A 164 -4.57 33.13 12.21
C ASP A 164 -5.14 31.97 13.02
N TYR A 165 -5.49 32.28 14.27
CA TYR A 165 -6.02 31.28 15.19
C TYR A 165 -7.47 30.90 14.90
N GLU A 166 -8.24 31.74 14.18
CA GLU A 166 -9.61 31.40 13.81
C GLU A 166 -9.61 30.29 12.77
N GLU A 167 -8.84 30.46 11.70
CA GLU A 167 -8.70 29.45 10.67
C GLU A 167 -8.05 28.16 11.23
N ALA A 168 -7.09 28.30 12.16
CA ALA A 168 -6.52 27.15 12.86
C ALA A 168 -7.60 26.35 13.62
N ILE A 169 -8.52 27.01 14.32
CA ILE A 169 -9.61 26.35 15.05
C ILE A 169 -10.55 25.64 14.05
N LEU A 170 -10.97 26.32 12.99
CA LEU A 170 -11.88 25.74 11.99
C LEU A 170 -11.27 24.49 11.34
N LEU A 171 -9.99 24.54 11.03
CA LEU A 171 -9.26 23.43 10.43
C LEU A 171 -9.10 22.24 11.40
N LEU A 172 -8.91 22.50 12.70
CA LEU A 172 -8.93 21.45 13.73
C LEU A 172 -10.31 20.80 13.89
N LEU A 173 -11.39 21.56 13.72
CA LEU A 173 -12.76 21.03 13.74
C LEU A 173 -13.03 20.14 12.53
N GLU A 174 -12.57 20.53 11.33
CA GLU A 174 -12.65 19.68 10.13
C GLU A 174 -11.89 18.36 10.34
N GLY A 175 -10.75 18.40 11.03
CA GLY A 175 -9.96 17.23 11.39
C GLY A 175 -10.47 16.41 12.58
N ASN A 176 -11.61 16.75 13.18
CA ASN A 176 -12.14 16.12 14.41
C ASN A 176 -11.15 16.13 15.60
N THR A 177 -10.24 17.10 15.65
CA THR A 177 -9.23 17.24 16.70
C THR A 177 -9.73 18.13 17.83
N TRP A 178 -10.75 17.64 18.51
CA TRP A 178 -11.56 18.40 19.47
C TRP A 178 -10.78 18.97 20.66
N ASP A 179 -9.90 18.17 21.28
CA ASP A 179 -9.15 18.58 22.47
C ASP A 179 -8.31 19.85 22.18
N GLU A 180 -7.64 19.87 21.02
CA GLU A 180 -6.79 20.99 20.60
C GLU A 180 -7.61 22.19 20.14
N ALA A 181 -8.70 21.97 19.39
CA ALA A 181 -9.63 23.04 19.01
C ALA A 181 -10.17 23.76 20.25
N LEU A 182 -10.60 22.99 21.26
CA LEU A 182 -11.11 23.53 22.51
C LEU A 182 -10.04 24.29 23.29
N ARG A 183 -8.80 23.75 23.35
CA ARG A 183 -7.66 24.43 23.96
C ARG A 183 -7.41 25.81 23.33
N LEU A 184 -7.44 25.90 21.98
CA LEU A 184 -7.25 27.16 21.26
C LEU A 184 -8.39 28.16 21.50
N ILE A 185 -9.64 27.68 21.48
CA ILE A 185 -10.82 28.50 21.79
C ILE A 185 -10.67 29.20 23.14
N TYR A 186 -10.29 28.45 24.19
CA TYR A 186 -10.09 29.03 25.52
C TYR A 186 -8.82 29.87 25.62
N LYS A 187 -7.72 29.46 24.99
CA LYS A 187 -6.46 30.22 24.97
C LYS A 187 -6.64 31.63 24.40
N TYR A 188 -7.41 31.77 23.32
CA TYR A 188 -7.67 33.06 22.66
C TYR A 188 -8.99 33.71 23.09
N ASN A 189 -9.67 33.16 24.10
CA ASN A 189 -10.93 33.65 24.65
C ASN A 189 -12.06 33.83 23.61
N ARG A 190 -12.11 32.95 22.61
CA ARG A 190 -13.10 32.97 21.51
C ARG A 190 -14.30 32.08 21.79
N ARG A 191 -15.00 32.39 22.88
CA ARG A 191 -16.20 31.65 23.30
C ARG A 191 -17.36 31.74 22.30
N ASP A 192 -17.33 32.73 21.43
CA ASP A 192 -18.22 32.81 20.27
C ASP A 192 -18.10 31.57 19.38
N ILE A 193 -16.87 31.16 19.02
CA ILE A 193 -16.59 29.99 18.15
C ILE A 193 -17.07 28.68 18.80
N LEU A 194 -17.05 28.62 20.13
CA LEU A 194 -17.58 27.47 20.87
C LEU A 194 -19.05 27.21 20.55
N GLU A 195 -19.86 28.26 20.53
CA GLU A 195 -21.30 28.17 20.26
C GLU A 195 -21.59 28.11 18.75
N THR A 196 -20.87 28.88 17.93
CA THR A 196 -21.18 29.00 16.49
C THR A 196 -20.64 27.86 15.63
N ASN A 197 -19.53 27.25 16.01
CA ASN A 197 -18.84 26.23 15.21
C ASN A 197 -18.61 24.93 15.98
N PHE A 198 -17.98 24.99 17.16
CA PHE A 198 -17.59 23.77 17.89
C PHE A 198 -18.78 22.87 18.22
N LYS A 199 -19.83 23.43 18.86
CA LYS A 199 -21.05 22.67 19.21
C LYS A 199 -21.80 22.13 17.99
N PRO A 200 -22.09 22.94 16.94
CA PRO A 200 -22.68 22.43 15.71
C PRO A 200 -21.86 21.32 15.06
N SER A 201 -20.54 21.45 14.98
CA SER A 201 -19.66 20.42 14.41
C SER A 201 -19.72 19.10 15.18
N LEU A 202 -19.77 19.12 16.53
CA LEU A 202 -19.95 17.90 17.32
C LEU A 202 -21.28 17.18 16.98
N LEU A 203 -22.38 17.93 16.88
CA LEU A 203 -23.69 17.38 16.57
C LEU A 203 -23.77 16.86 15.12
N GLU A 204 -23.12 17.55 14.18
CA GLU A 204 -23.03 17.11 12.80
C GLU A 204 -22.25 15.80 12.67
N VAL A 205 -21.08 15.72 13.32
CA VAL A 205 -20.27 14.49 13.31
C VAL A 205 -21.02 13.36 14.01
N GLN A 206 -21.69 13.61 15.13
CA GLN A 206 -22.52 12.60 15.80
C GLN A 206 -23.59 12.01 14.87
N LYS A 207 -24.33 12.87 14.15
CA LYS A 207 -25.34 12.42 13.17
C LYS A 207 -24.72 11.62 12.03
N ASN A 208 -23.59 12.08 11.49
CA ASN A 208 -22.88 11.39 10.43
C ASN A 208 -22.42 10.00 10.87
N GLN A 209 -21.92 9.87 12.12
CA GLN A 209 -21.52 8.58 12.69
C GLN A 209 -22.72 7.65 12.90
N LEU A 210 -23.86 8.15 13.38
CA LEU A 210 -25.09 7.35 13.51
C LEU A 210 -25.58 6.82 12.16
N VAL A 211 -25.63 7.68 11.14
CA VAL A 211 -26.04 7.30 9.77
C VAL A 211 -25.07 6.26 9.20
N PHE A 212 -23.77 6.45 9.41
CA PHE A 212 -22.75 5.49 8.99
C PHE A 212 -22.96 4.12 9.66
N LEU A 213 -23.10 4.09 10.99
CA LEU A 213 -23.34 2.85 11.76
C LEU A 213 -24.62 2.14 11.32
N GLY A 214 -25.71 2.88 11.11
CA GLY A 214 -26.96 2.32 10.59
C GLY A 214 -26.77 1.68 9.20
N THR A 215 -26.01 2.33 8.32
CA THR A 215 -25.68 1.82 6.99
C THR A 215 -24.84 0.56 7.05
N GLN A 216 -23.78 0.54 7.89
CA GLN A 216 -22.92 -0.62 8.08
C GLN A 216 -23.67 -1.79 8.72
N LYS A 217 -24.52 -1.55 9.73
CA LYS A 217 -25.41 -2.55 10.34
C LYS A 217 -26.32 -3.20 9.28
N ALA A 218 -26.99 -2.39 8.46
CA ALA A 218 -27.88 -2.90 7.40
C ALA A 218 -27.11 -3.72 6.35
N ALA A 219 -25.94 -3.24 5.91
CA ALA A 219 -25.08 -3.94 4.97
C ALA A 219 -24.57 -5.27 5.55
N LEU A 220 -24.11 -5.27 6.80
CA LEU A 220 -23.66 -6.46 7.52
C LEU A 220 -24.76 -7.52 7.56
N SER A 221 -25.96 -7.16 8.00
CA SER A 221 -27.11 -8.08 8.07
C SER A 221 -27.49 -8.63 6.71
N ARG A 222 -27.53 -7.78 5.66
CA ARG A 222 -27.83 -8.21 4.29
C ARG A 222 -26.81 -9.21 3.76
N HIS A 223 -25.52 -8.89 3.87
CA HIS A 223 -24.45 -9.74 3.36
C HIS A 223 -24.31 -11.05 4.16
N ARG A 224 -24.55 -11.00 5.48
CA ARG A 224 -24.62 -12.18 6.34
C ARG A 224 -25.76 -13.12 5.92
N GLN A 225 -26.97 -12.59 5.74
CA GLN A 225 -28.11 -13.39 5.29
C GLN A 225 -27.83 -14.03 3.92
N ARG A 226 -27.26 -13.26 2.99
CA ARG A 226 -26.91 -13.77 1.67
C ARG A 226 -25.86 -14.87 1.74
N LEU A 227 -24.84 -14.71 2.59
CA LEU A 227 -23.81 -15.71 2.79
C LEU A 227 -24.39 -17.03 3.32
N SER A 228 -25.35 -16.98 4.25
CA SER A 228 -26.06 -18.18 4.73
C SER A 228 -26.72 -18.94 3.57
N VAL A 229 -27.48 -18.23 2.74
CA VAL A 229 -28.16 -18.83 1.57
C VAL A 229 -27.14 -19.42 0.59
N VAL A 230 -26.05 -18.71 0.29
CA VAL A 230 -25.00 -19.22 -0.61
C VAL A 230 -24.34 -20.49 -0.06
N ARG A 231 -24.13 -20.56 1.26
CA ARG A 231 -23.58 -21.75 1.92
C ARG A 231 -24.55 -22.94 1.83
N GLU A 232 -25.83 -22.72 2.11
CA GLU A 232 -26.88 -23.75 1.98
C GLU A 232 -26.98 -24.27 0.54
N LEU A 233 -26.99 -23.38 -0.45
CA LEU A 233 -27.03 -23.76 -1.87
C LEU A 233 -25.79 -24.57 -2.28
N LYS A 234 -24.60 -24.21 -1.79
CA LYS A 234 -23.37 -24.98 -2.04
C LYS A 234 -23.42 -26.35 -1.38
N GLN A 235 -23.96 -26.45 -0.17
CA GLN A 235 -24.11 -27.72 0.53
C GLN A 235 -25.12 -28.63 -0.18
N GLN A 236 -26.26 -28.09 -0.63
CA GLN A 236 -27.25 -28.83 -1.41
C GLN A 236 -26.66 -29.33 -2.73
N ALA A 237 -25.94 -28.48 -3.47
CA ALA A 237 -25.27 -28.88 -4.70
C ALA A 237 -24.20 -29.98 -4.49
N GLN A 238 -23.55 -30.02 -3.32
CA GLN A 238 -22.65 -31.12 -2.96
C GLN A 238 -23.40 -32.41 -2.65
N HIS A 239 -24.52 -32.35 -1.94
CA HIS A 239 -25.36 -33.53 -1.66
C HIS A 239 -25.96 -34.12 -2.93
N ASP A 240 -26.48 -33.29 -3.83
CA ASP A 240 -27.04 -33.75 -5.12
C ASP A 240 -25.99 -34.45 -5.99
N LEU A 241 -24.72 -34.02 -5.89
CA LEU A 241 -23.60 -34.67 -6.58
C LEU A 241 -23.27 -36.04 -5.98
N LEU A 242 -23.39 -36.19 -4.66
CA LEU A 242 -23.11 -37.44 -3.93
C LEU A 242 -24.23 -38.48 -4.10
N ASP A 243 -25.49 -38.05 -4.20
CA ASP A 243 -26.63 -38.94 -4.44
C ASP A 243 -26.66 -39.53 -5.86
N LEU A 244 -26.03 -38.85 -6.83
CA LEU A 244 -25.80 -39.38 -8.19
C LEU A 244 -24.66 -40.42 -8.25
N GLU A 245 -23.81 -40.50 -7.21
CA GLU A 245 -22.69 -41.44 -7.12
C GLU A 245 -22.96 -42.64 -6.17
N ALA A 246 -24.22 -42.92 -5.82
CA ALA A 246 -24.56 -44.13 -5.05
C ALA A 246 -24.63 -45.40 -5.95
N PRO A 247 -24.16 -46.57 -5.47
CA PRO A 247 -23.60 -47.62 -6.31
C PRO A 247 -24.66 -48.64 -6.74
N ASN A 248 -25.33 -48.44 -7.87
CA ASN A 248 -26.04 -49.51 -8.60
C ASN A 248 -26.46 -49.09 -10.02
N CYS A 249 -25.50 -48.68 -10.84
CA CYS A 249 -25.69 -48.77 -12.29
C CYS A 249 -24.37 -49.16 -12.96
N PRO A 250 -24.26 -50.38 -13.53
CA PRO A 250 -23.13 -50.72 -14.37
C PRO A 250 -23.25 -49.92 -15.68
N GLU A 251 -22.14 -49.35 -16.12
CA GLU A 251 -21.98 -48.69 -17.42
C GLU A 251 -22.98 -47.54 -17.70
N SER A 252 -22.67 -46.35 -17.18
CA SER A 252 -23.11 -45.11 -17.84
C SER A 252 -21.88 -44.27 -18.19
N ASP A 253 -21.18 -44.73 -19.22
CA ASP A 253 -20.10 -44.04 -19.93
C ASP A 253 -20.67 -42.87 -20.78
N LEU A 254 -21.62 -42.12 -20.21
CA LEU A 254 -22.45 -41.18 -20.95
C LEU A 254 -22.91 -39.99 -20.10
N PHE A 255 -21.99 -39.31 -19.41
CA PHE A 255 -22.22 -37.91 -19.06
C PHE A 255 -20.99 -37.03 -19.32
N SER A 256 -21.11 -36.28 -20.43
CA SER A 256 -20.87 -34.85 -20.51
C SER A 256 -19.42 -34.34 -20.52
N ASP A 257 -18.76 -34.66 -21.63
CA ASP A 257 -17.89 -33.71 -22.34
C ASP A 257 -18.69 -32.46 -22.77
N ALA A 258 -18.87 -31.50 -21.88
CA ALA A 258 -19.35 -30.16 -22.22
C ALA A 258 -18.45 -29.07 -21.63
N SER A 259 -17.15 -29.16 -21.91
CA SER A 259 -16.26 -27.99 -21.99
C SER A 259 -14.91 -28.34 -22.65
N SER A 260 -14.97 -29.14 -23.71
CA SER A 260 -13.84 -29.34 -24.61
C SER A 260 -13.79 -28.19 -25.60
N MET A 261 -12.89 -27.24 -25.35
CA MET A 261 -12.49 -26.24 -26.33
C MET A 261 -12.02 -26.97 -27.59
N VAL A 262 -12.80 -26.86 -28.66
CA VAL A 262 -12.47 -27.38 -29.98
C VAL A 262 -11.22 -26.65 -30.50
N THR A 263 -10.05 -27.25 -30.31
CA THR A 263 -8.89 -27.03 -31.19
C THR A 263 -9.02 -28.02 -32.34
N ALA A 264 -9.50 -27.55 -33.49
CA ALA A 264 -9.39 -28.27 -34.75
C ALA A 264 -8.50 -27.45 -35.67
N THR A 265 -7.25 -27.90 -35.88
CA THR A 265 -6.84 -28.49 -37.16
C THR A 265 -5.35 -28.83 -37.13
N ASP A 266 -5.09 -30.05 -37.58
CA ASP A 266 -3.81 -30.73 -37.64
C ASP A 266 -2.93 -30.29 -38.82
N MET A 267 -1.61 -30.51 -38.61
CA MET A 267 -0.60 -30.88 -39.61
C MET A 267 -0.09 -29.83 -40.60
N SER A 268 1.04 -29.19 -40.24
CA SER A 268 2.32 -29.29 -40.99
C SER A 268 3.30 -28.18 -40.56
N SER A 269 4.58 -28.56 -40.57
CA SER A 269 5.79 -27.73 -40.60
C SER A 269 6.56 -27.58 -39.28
N LYS A 270 7.74 -28.21 -39.33
CA LYS A 270 8.97 -27.94 -38.60
C LYS A 270 9.15 -26.44 -38.35
N TYR A 271 9.56 -26.07 -37.15
CA TYR A 271 10.62 -25.09 -36.80
C TYR A 271 10.39 -24.62 -35.36
N THR A 272 11.24 -25.13 -34.47
CA THR A 272 11.51 -24.55 -33.15
C THR A 272 11.93 -23.09 -33.31
N HIS A 273 11.22 -22.14 -32.69
CA HIS A 273 11.81 -20.94 -32.07
C HIS A 273 10.75 -20.07 -31.34
N SER A 274 11.04 -19.78 -30.07
CA SER A 274 10.72 -18.52 -29.38
C SER A 274 9.27 -18.23 -28.94
N ASN A 275 8.85 -18.84 -27.82
CA ASN A 275 7.68 -18.42 -27.06
C ASN A 275 8.02 -17.33 -26.02
N SER A 276 7.85 -16.06 -26.39
CA SER A 276 7.84 -14.90 -25.45
C SER A 276 6.47 -14.19 -25.38
N ARG A 277 5.40 -14.78 -25.93
CA ARG A 277 4.05 -14.17 -26.01
C ARG A 277 3.00 -14.76 -25.05
N ILE A 278 3.38 -15.75 -24.22
CA ILE A 278 2.45 -16.48 -23.34
C ILE A 278 2.18 -15.75 -22.00
N SER A 279 3.11 -14.93 -21.50
CA SER A 279 2.98 -14.24 -20.21
C SER A 279 1.93 -13.10 -20.19
N ALA A 280 1.72 -12.42 -21.32
CA ALA A 280 0.79 -11.30 -21.41
C ALA A 280 -0.70 -11.72 -21.33
N ARG A 281 -1.05 -12.90 -21.86
CA ARG A 281 -2.41 -13.47 -21.76
C ARG A 281 -2.71 -13.95 -20.34
N SER A 282 -1.72 -14.49 -19.64
CA SER A 282 -1.84 -14.90 -18.23
C SER A 282 -2.14 -13.71 -17.30
N SER A 283 -1.46 -12.56 -17.47
CA SER A 283 -1.74 -11.37 -16.66
C SER A 283 -3.15 -10.78 -16.85
N LYS A 284 -3.65 -10.78 -18.09
CA LYS A 284 -5.01 -10.30 -18.41
C LYS A 284 -6.09 -11.26 -17.90
N ASN A 285 -5.86 -12.57 -18.02
CA ASN A 285 -6.75 -13.57 -17.44
C ASN A 285 -6.72 -13.56 -15.91
N ARG A 286 -5.55 -13.36 -15.29
CA ARG A 286 -5.43 -13.15 -13.84
C ARG A 286 -6.23 -11.94 -13.40
N ARG A 287 -6.05 -10.77 -14.03
CA ARG A 287 -6.87 -9.58 -13.73
C ARG A 287 -8.37 -9.81 -13.93
N LYS A 288 -8.78 -10.60 -14.92
CA LYS A 288 -10.19 -10.94 -15.14
C LYS A 288 -10.72 -11.92 -14.08
N ALA A 289 -9.89 -12.85 -13.60
CA ALA A 289 -10.20 -13.76 -12.51
C ALA A 289 -10.28 -13.02 -11.16
N GLU A 290 -9.32 -12.14 -10.85
CA GLU A 290 -9.32 -11.25 -9.68
C GLU A 290 -10.59 -10.38 -9.66
N ARG A 291 -10.97 -9.77 -10.79
CA ARG A 291 -12.23 -9.00 -10.88
C ARG A 291 -13.49 -9.83 -10.64
N LYS A 292 -13.46 -11.14 -10.92
CA LYS A 292 -14.56 -12.06 -10.63
C LYS A 292 -14.56 -12.53 -9.18
N LYS A 293 -13.41 -12.51 -8.50
CA LYS A 293 -13.29 -12.82 -7.05
C LYS A 293 -14.01 -11.79 -6.19
N HIS A 294 -13.94 -10.51 -6.56
CA HIS A 294 -14.62 -9.42 -5.83
C HIS A 294 -16.06 -9.16 -6.32
N SER A 295 -16.63 -10.05 -7.13
CA SER A 295 -17.95 -9.83 -7.74
C SER A 295 -19.06 -10.28 -6.79
N LEU A 296 -19.78 -9.32 -6.19
CA LEU A 296 -20.99 -9.54 -5.39
C LEU A 296 -22.24 -9.91 -6.23
N LYS A 297 -22.05 -10.35 -7.48
CA LYS A 297 -23.16 -10.75 -8.34
C LYS A 297 -23.72 -12.08 -7.85
N GLU A 298 -25.02 -12.09 -7.57
CA GLU A 298 -25.75 -13.28 -7.14
C GLU A 298 -25.61 -14.41 -8.17
N GLY A 299 -25.24 -15.60 -7.68
CA GLY A 299 -25.01 -16.80 -8.48
C GLY A 299 -23.61 -16.87 -9.12
N SER A 300 -22.69 -15.98 -8.75
CA SER A 300 -21.31 -16.09 -9.22
C SER A 300 -20.56 -17.23 -8.50
N PRO A 301 -19.62 -17.94 -9.16
CA PRO A 301 -18.94 -19.09 -8.56
C PRO A 301 -18.14 -18.78 -7.28
N LEU A 302 -17.69 -17.54 -7.11
CA LEU A 302 -16.88 -17.06 -5.98
C LEU A 302 -17.63 -16.05 -5.11
N GLU A 303 -18.96 -16.05 -5.16
CA GLU A 303 -19.80 -15.11 -4.43
C GLU A 303 -19.56 -15.15 -2.91
N ASP A 304 -19.34 -16.34 -2.34
CA ASP A 304 -19.03 -16.53 -0.93
C ASP A 304 -17.72 -15.87 -0.52
N VAL A 305 -16.68 -15.96 -1.35
CA VAL A 305 -15.38 -15.32 -1.11
C VAL A 305 -15.52 -13.79 -1.16
N ALA A 306 -16.27 -13.27 -2.14
CA ALA A 306 -16.56 -11.84 -2.25
C ALA A 306 -17.32 -11.31 -1.03
N LEU A 307 -18.31 -12.08 -0.55
CA LEU A 307 -19.09 -11.73 0.63
C LEU A 307 -18.24 -11.74 1.90
N LEU A 308 -17.37 -12.74 2.09
CA LEU A 308 -16.46 -12.81 3.24
C LEU A 308 -15.50 -11.61 3.31
N GLU A 309 -14.97 -11.19 2.16
CA GLU A 309 -14.09 -10.03 2.08
C GLU A 309 -14.81 -8.74 2.50
N VAL A 310 -15.99 -8.48 1.94
CA VAL A 310 -16.80 -7.29 2.26
C VAL A 310 -17.26 -7.31 3.71
N LEU A 311 -17.68 -8.47 4.24
CA LEU A 311 -18.04 -8.62 5.66
C LEU A 311 -16.84 -8.31 6.56
N GLY A 312 -15.64 -8.80 6.19
CA GLY A 312 -14.41 -8.49 6.90
C GLY A 312 -14.04 -7.00 6.86
N GLU A 313 -14.25 -6.32 5.73
CA GLU A 313 -14.04 -4.87 5.59
C GLU A 313 -15.00 -4.06 6.45
N ILE A 314 -16.30 -4.40 6.44
CA ILE A 314 -17.32 -3.76 7.27
C ILE A 314 -16.94 -3.87 8.76
N ILE A 315 -16.58 -5.08 9.20
CA ILE A 315 -16.20 -5.32 10.60
C ILE A 315 -14.95 -4.52 10.99
N ARG A 316 -13.92 -4.50 10.14
CA ARG A 316 -12.70 -3.69 10.39
C ARG A 316 -13.01 -2.20 10.45
N SER A 317 -13.92 -1.73 9.60
CA SER A 317 -14.35 -0.33 9.54
C SER A 317 -15.07 0.11 10.82
N ILE A 318 -16.00 -0.73 11.33
CA ILE A 318 -16.67 -0.46 12.61
C ILE A 318 -15.66 -0.48 13.77
N ASP A 319 -14.71 -1.42 13.78
CA ASP A 319 -13.70 -1.53 14.84
C ASP A 319 -12.74 -0.32 14.86
N SER A 320 -12.34 0.20 13.70
CA SER A 320 -11.40 1.34 13.63
C SER A 320 -11.99 2.64 14.17
N MET A 321 -13.32 2.76 14.22
CA MET A 321 -14.01 3.95 14.74
C MET A 321 -13.91 4.12 16.26
N LYS A 322 -13.48 3.10 17.02
CA LYS A 322 -13.44 3.16 18.50
C LYS A 322 -12.76 4.40 19.04
N GLY A 323 -11.63 4.82 18.44
CA GLY A 323 -10.91 6.02 18.86
C GLY A 323 -11.66 7.32 18.57
N GLU A 324 -12.24 7.43 17.38
CA GLU A 324 -13.00 8.60 16.95
C GLU A 324 -14.27 8.78 17.79
N VAL A 325 -15.01 7.68 18.02
CA VAL A 325 -16.22 7.67 18.86
C VAL A 325 -15.87 8.03 20.30
N HIS A 326 -14.82 7.43 20.88
CA HIS A 326 -14.40 7.76 22.25
C HIS A 326 -14.07 9.25 22.40
N SER A 327 -13.31 9.80 21.44
CA SER A 327 -12.98 11.22 21.42
C SER A 327 -14.23 12.09 21.32
N LEU A 328 -15.17 11.75 20.44
CA LEU A 328 -16.42 12.49 20.28
C LEU A 328 -17.29 12.45 21.55
N LEU A 329 -17.45 11.27 22.17
CA LEU A 329 -18.23 11.09 23.39
C LEU A 329 -17.74 11.99 24.53
N LYS A 330 -16.42 12.06 24.74
CA LYS A 330 -15.82 12.94 25.76
C LYS A 330 -16.29 14.38 25.58
N HIS A 331 -16.29 14.86 24.34
CA HIS A 331 -16.56 16.26 24.03
C HIS A 331 -18.06 16.57 24.01
N LEU A 332 -18.90 15.61 23.62
CA LEU A 332 -20.35 15.74 23.77
C LEU A 332 -20.72 15.90 25.26
N VAL A 333 -20.18 15.05 26.13
CA VAL A 333 -20.42 15.14 27.59
C VAL A 333 -19.87 16.44 28.17
N LEU A 334 -18.65 16.82 27.78
CA LEU A 334 -18.01 18.04 28.27
C LEU A 334 -18.85 19.30 28.00
N VAL A 335 -19.64 19.29 26.93
CA VAL A 335 -20.49 20.40 26.50
C VAL A 335 -21.95 20.24 26.96
N GLY A 336 -22.29 19.14 27.66
CA GLY A 336 -23.61 18.87 28.22
C GLY A 336 -24.61 18.25 27.23
N TYR A 337 -24.13 17.61 26.17
CA TYR A 337 -24.94 16.84 25.21
C TYR A 337 -25.00 15.37 25.58
N ASP A 338 -25.42 15.09 26.82
CA ASP A 338 -25.42 13.74 27.40
C ASP A 338 -26.34 12.79 26.63
N GLY A 339 -27.53 13.26 26.22
CA GLY A 339 -28.48 12.44 25.46
C GLY A 339 -27.95 12.00 24.10
N GLN A 340 -27.29 12.91 23.36
CA GLN A 340 -26.68 12.60 22.06
C GLN A 340 -25.46 11.69 22.21
N ALA A 341 -24.70 11.86 23.30
CA ALA A 341 -23.58 11.00 23.63
C ALA A 341 -24.06 9.58 23.97
N GLN A 342 -25.11 9.45 24.78
CA GLN A 342 -25.70 8.16 25.14
C GLN A 342 -26.25 7.44 23.90
N GLU A 343 -27.03 8.13 23.06
CA GLU A 343 -27.54 7.58 21.80
C GLU A 343 -26.42 7.01 20.91
N LEU A 344 -25.31 7.75 20.77
CA LEU A 344 -24.16 7.30 20.00
C LEU A 344 -23.46 6.10 20.64
N GLN A 345 -23.26 6.13 21.96
CA GLN A 345 -22.64 5.04 22.71
C GLN A 345 -23.43 3.75 22.58
N ASP A 346 -24.75 3.81 22.79
CA ASP A 346 -25.65 2.65 22.72
C ASP A 346 -25.68 2.10 21.30
N THR A 347 -25.85 2.97 20.29
CA THR A 347 -25.89 2.55 18.88
C THR A 347 -24.57 1.90 18.45
N PHE A 348 -23.43 2.43 18.91
CA PHE A 348 -22.12 1.86 18.61
C PHE A 348 -21.86 0.55 19.36
N GLU A 349 -22.28 0.45 20.62
CA GLU A 349 -22.23 -0.79 21.40
C GLU A 349 -23.03 -1.91 20.73
N GLU A 350 -24.27 -1.64 20.33
CA GLU A 350 -25.08 -2.59 19.58
C GLU A 350 -24.40 -3.01 18.26
N SER A 351 -23.77 -2.06 17.57
CA SER A 351 -23.05 -2.34 16.31
C SER A 351 -21.89 -3.30 16.55
N LEU A 352 -21.09 -3.05 17.59
CA LEU A 352 -19.98 -3.92 17.98
C LEU A 352 -20.49 -5.30 18.42
N GLY A 353 -21.54 -5.37 19.23
CA GLY A 353 -22.16 -6.62 19.63
C GLY A 353 -22.64 -7.45 18.43
N LEU A 354 -23.27 -6.80 17.43
CA LEU A 354 -23.67 -7.46 16.19
C LEU A 354 -22.47 -7.97 15.39
N THR A 355 -21.37 -7.21 15.33
CA THR A 355 -20.14 -7.67 14.67
C THR A 355 -19.52 -8.87 15.37
N GLU A 356 -19.48 -8.89 16.71
CA GLU A 356 -18.94 -10.01 17.50
C GLU A 356 -19.78 -11.28 17.32
N GLN A 357 -21.11 -11.18 17.35
CA GLN A 357 -22.00 -12.29 17.04
C GLN A 357 -21.79 -12.79 15.61
N SER A 358 -21.72 -11.88 14.65
CA SER A 358 -21.53 -12.22 13.25
C SER A 358 -20.17 -12.88 13.00
N LEU A 359 -19.12 -12.54 13.76
CA LEU A 359 -17.82 -13.20 13.68
C LEU A 359 -17.91 -14.69 14.02
N LEU A 360 -18.65 -15.03 15.09
CA LEU A 360 -18.82 -16.41 15.53
C LEU A 360 -19.61 -17.25 14.51
N GLU A 361 -20.61 -16.65 13.89
CA GLU A 361 -21.45 -17.33 12.89
C GLU A 361 -20.77 -17.47 11.52
N ILE A 362 -20.09 -16.43 11.06
CA ILE A 362 -19.47 -16.41 9.73
C ILE A 362 -18.19 -17.24 9.72
N TRP A 363 -17.33 -17.13 10.73
CA TRP A 363 -16.05 -17.84 10.83
C TRP A 363 -16.10 -18.93 11.90
N SER A 364 -17.06 -19.85 11.78
CA SER A 364 -17.16 -20.99 12.70
C SER A 364 -15.98 -21.97 12.53
N PRO A 365 -15.53 -22.64 13.62
CA PRO A 365 -14.40 -23.57 13.58
C PRO A 365 -14.61 -24.74 12.62
N ASP A 366 -15.86 -25.15 12.42
CA ASP A 366 -16.24 -26.24 11.53
C ASP A 366 -15.94 -25.93 10.05
N LEU A 367 -15.96 -24.64 9.68
CA LEU A 367 -15.61 -24.14 8.36
C LEU A 367 -14.11 -23.79 8.23
N GLN A 368 -13.39 -23.70 9.36
CA GLN A 368 -11.94 -23.48 9.43
C GLN A 368 -11.13 -24.78 9.40
N GLN A 369 -11.79 -25.93 9.20
CA GLN A 369 -11.09 -27.17 8.87
C GLN A 369 -10.36 -26.97 7.54
N ILE A 370 -9.14 -26.43 7.60
CA ILE A 370 -8.08 -26.85 6.71
C ILE A 370 -8.03 -28.35 6.94
N PRO A 371 -8.51 -29.19 5.99
CA PRO A 371 -8.33 -30.61 6.15
C PRO A 371 -6.83 -30.79 6.24
N ALA A 372 -6.37 -31.35 7.36
CA ALA A 372 -4.97 -31.69 7.53
C ALA A 372 -4.51 -32.35 6.23
N ASN A 373 -3.41 -31.83 5.62
CA ASN A 373 -2.82 -32.44 4.44
C ASN A 373 -2.87 -33.95 4.63
N PRO A 374 -3.57 -34.72 3.77
CA PRO A 374 -3.69 -36.14 3.98
C PRO A 374 -2.26 -36.68 4.02
N ILE A 375 -1.85 -37.18 5.20
CA ILE A 375 -0.53 -37.74 5.39
C ILE A 375 -0.52 -39.02 4.56
N LEU A 376 -0.06 -38.94 3.31
CA LEU A 376 0.21 -40.12 2.50
C LEU A 376 1.40 -40.85 3.13
N GLY A 377 1.10 -41.86 3.93
CA GLY A 377 2.09 -42.79 4.45
C GLY A 377 2.43 -43.87 3.42
N PRO A 378 3.49 -44.67 3.65
CA PRO A 378 3.89 -45.77 2.77
C PRO A 378 2.83 -46.88 2.62
N ASN A 379 1.75 -46.85 3.41
CA ASN A 379 0.65 -47.81 3.38
C ASN A 379 -0.64 -47.26 2.71
N SER A 380 -0.58 -46.08 2.07
CA SER A 380 -1.74 -45.51 1.38
C SER A 380 -2.08 -46.28 0.11
N THR A 381 -3.32 -46.80 0.02
CA THR A 381 -3.84 -47.54 -1.15
C THR A 381 -4.17 -46.60 -2.31
N ALA A 382 -4.17 -47.08 -3.55
CA ALA A 382 -4.47 -46.27 -4.75
C ALA A 382 -5.78 -45.47 -4.64
N ASN A 383 -6.81 -46.02 -4.00
CA ASN A 383 -8.07 -45.32 -3.74
C ASN A 383 -7.92 -44.15 -2.76
N SER A 384 -7.08 -44.29 -1.72
CA SER A 384 -6.77 -43.20 -0.79
C SER A 384 -5.96 -42.07 -1.45
N ILE A 385 -5.11 -42.42 -2.42
CA ILE A 385 -4.33 -41.46 -3.21
C ILE A 385 -5.24 -40.71 -4.19
N SER A 386 -6.11 -41.41 -4.90
CA SER A 386 -7.08 -40.82 -5.83
C SER A 386 -8.10 -39.93 -5.10
N ALA A 387 -8.58 -40.36 -3.93
CA ALA A 387 -9.46 -39.56 -3.08
C ALA A 387 -8.76 -38.29 -2.56
N ALA A 388 -7.51 -38.39 -2.10
CA ALA A 388 -6.70 -37.24 -1.69
C ALA A 388 -6.42 -36.29 -2.86
N TYR A 389 -6.18 -36.81 -4.07
CA TYR A 389 -5.92 -36.01 -5.27
C TYR A 389 -7.18 -35.29 -5.77
N ASN A 390 -8.34 -35.95 -5.72
CA ASN A 390 -9.63 -35.32 -6.06
C ASN A 390 -10.05 -34.28 -5.02
N GLN A 391 -9.82 -34.53 -3.72
CA GLN A 391 -9.97 -33.52 -2.68
C GLN A 391 -9.00 -32.34 -2.88
N GLN A 392 -7.74 -32.58 -3.20
CA GLN A 392 -6.79 -31.50 -3.52
C GLN A 392 -7.21 -30.70 -4.77
N LYS A 393 -7.80 -31.34 -5.78
CA LYS A 393 -8.24 -30.68 -7.02
C LYS A 393 -9.50 -29.84 -6.82
N SER A 394 -10.44 -30.28 -5.96
CA SER A 394 -11.57 -29.45 -5.54
C SER A 394 -11.15 -28.32 -4.59
N MET A 395 -10.15 -28.56 -3.72
CA MET A 395 -9.57 -27.55 -2.82
C MET A 395 -8.73 -26.48 -3.56
N ALA A 396 -7.98 -26.86 -4.59
CA ALA A 396 -7.14 -25.94 -5.38
C ALA A 396 -7.95 -24.90 -6.16
N LEU A 397 -9.25 -25.15 -6.36
CA LEU A 397 -10.18 -24.18 -6.96
C LEU A 397 -10.76 -23.19 -5.94
N GLY A 398 -10.66 -23.46 -4.63
CA GLY A 398 -11.28 -22.65 -3.56
C GLY A 398 -10.31 -21.89 -2.65
N VAL A 399 -9.06 -22.35 -2.49
CA VAL A 399 -8.11 -21.75 -1.53
C VAL A 399 -7.00 -21.00 -2.25
N GLN A 400 -7.27 -19.73 -2.62
CA GLN A 400 -6.21 -18.81 -3.06
C GLN A 400 -5.91 -17.67 -2.06
N ASP A 401 -6.71 -17.49 -1.00
CA ASP A 401 -6.38 -16.60 0.12
C ASP A 401 -6.83 -17.22 1.46
N PRO A 402 -5.93 -17.90 2.19
CA PRO A 402 -6.24 -18.46 3.51
C PRO A 402 -6.55 -17.37 4.56
N GLU A 403 -6.15 -16.12 4.32
CA GLU A 403 -6.44 -14.99 5.22
C GLU A 403 -7.92 -14.59 5.26
N LEU A 404 -8.69 -14.81 4.18
CA LEU A 404 -10.12 -14.48 4.12
C LEU A 404 -10.99 -15.40 4.98
N PHE A 405 -10.48 -16.60 5.28
CA PHE A 405 -11.12 -17.58 6.16
C PHE A 405 -10.69 -17.41 7.62
N MET A 406 -9.85 -16.42 7.91
CA MET A 406 -9.55 -16.02 9.28
C MET A 406 -10.44 -14.83 9.68
N PRO A 407 -11.00 -14.82 10.90
CA PRO A 407 -11.77 -13.68 11.38
C PRO A 407 -10.84 -12.45 11.48
N PRO A 408 -11.33 -11.25 11.13
CA PRO A 408 -10.57 -10.02 11.33
C PRO A 408 -10.20 -9.85 12.81
N LYS A 409 -8.95 -9.44 13.05
CA LYS A 409 -8.45 -9.19 14.41
C LYS A 409 -9.04 -7.87 14.94
N LEU A 410 -9.96 -7.98 15.89
CA LEU A 410 -10.57 -6.83 16.55
C LEU A 410 -9.68 -6.29 17.68
N ASN A 411 -9.64 -4.98 17.84
CA ASN A 411 -8.93 -4.33 18.92
C ASN A 411 -9.75 -4.36 20.23
N LYS A 412 -9.59 -5.43 21.00
CA LYS A 412 -10.32 -5.64 22.27
C LYS A 412 -9.77 -4.85 23.46
N SER A 413 -8.55 -4.32 23.37
CA SER A 413 -7.91 -3.62 24.50
C SER A 413 -8.28 -2.13 24.59
N MET A 414 -8.82 -1.55 23.52
CA MET A 414 -9.18 -0.14 23.49
C MET A 414 -10.49 0.11 24.25
N GLN A 415 -10.37 0.73 25.42
CA GLN A 415 -11.51 1.24 26.18
C GLN A 415 -12.05 2.49 25.47
N TRP A 416 -13.27 2.42 24.95
CA TRP A 416 -13.92 3.51 24.22
C TRP A 416 -15.18 4.03 24.91
N LYS A 417 -15.84 3.20 25.73
CA LYS A 417 -17.06 3.57 26.46
C LYS A 417 -16.74 4.54 27.60
N LEU A 418 -17.68 5.44 27.86
CA LEU A 418 -17.66 6.31 29.04
C LEU A 418 -18.65 5.79 30.08
N ASN A 419 -18.15 5.44 31.25
CA ASN A 419 -18.97 4.93 32.36
C ASN A 419 -19.95 5.98 32.91
N ILE A 420 -19.70 7.28 32.65
CA ILE A 420 -20.58 8.38 33.08
C ILE A 420 -21.89 8.47 32.30
N LEU A 421 -22.00 7.75 31.18
CA LEU A 421 -23.18 7.69 30.32
C LEU A 421 -24.00 6.41 30.56
N GLN A 422 -23.65 5.63 31.59
CA GLN A 422 -24.33 4.37 31.95
C GLN A 422 -25.43 4.58 32.99
#